data_AF-A0A929EKJ6-F1
#
_entry.id   AF-A0A929EKJ6-F1
#
_cell.length_a   1.000
_cell.length_b   1.000
_cell.length_c   1.000
_cell.angle_alpha   90.00
_cell.angle_beta   90.00
_cell.angle_gamma   90.00
#
_symmetry.space_group_name_H-M   'P 1'
#
loop_
_entity.id
_entity.type
_entity.pdbx_description
1 polymer ?
#
loop_
_entity_poly.entity_id
_entity_poly.type
_entity_poly.pdbx_seq_one_letter_code
_entity_poly.pdbx_strand_id
1 'polypeptide(L)'
;MISVLKNKKLPLTIILGALISIMLFNSNVFAVTSQFRMQFVYNRRANQLLAQEILVKNNKDIIPAEIQDFVKDALSYEKTFEERMYFLDMAHALAKMYSVHFDDETALNEIIAIQDMELVKEEERKKERARLLKYESLRGSFVMSEHVTQMDELALPTVLYPHWKHQIFFKCKACHDGSFKMKRGANDITHAKFDEGAQCGACHNGTIAFDASVEGECLKCHMSSTGVDDMNTIKGISYTDIDIEAIKASAKRLGVEFKDGKLDDGKLPLDKLGNIDWLKLEDEGITTPLASIPGKEGIVEDKKHTSLIVFTPEGGKALKNVPFSHNQHTSRLECASCHPNIFQDKLNSNDVTMAGLATGQFCGACHGKVGSLPLLDCQKCHNMPTDEIPSNALIRE
;
A
#
# COMPACT_ATOMS: atom_id res chain seq x y z
N MET A 1 26.60 17.07 60.94
CA MET A 1 25.62 16.86 62.03
C MET A 1 24.65 15.78 61.58
N ILE A 2 24.99 14.50 61.80
CA ILE A 2 24.46 13.63 62.88
C ILE A 2 22.95 13.36 62.68
N SER A 3 22.61 12.28 61.95
CA SER A 3 22.04 11.01 62.50
C SER A 3 20.49 11.03 62.48
N VAL A 4 19.71 9.96 62.27
CA VAL A 4 19.93 8.53 62.40
C VAL A 4 18.80 7.80 61.67
N LEU A 5 19.14 6.69 61.01
CA LEU A 5 18.25 5.64 60.52
C LEU A 5 17.48 4.99 61.67
N LYS A 6 16.16 4.82 61.55
CA LYS A 6 15.44 3.75 62.29
C LYS A 6 14.45 3.01 61.39
N ASN A 7 14.92 1.83 60.99
CA ASN A 7 14.16 0.65 60.59
C ASN A 7 12.86 0.50 61.37
N LYS A 8 11.73 0.39 60.65
CA LYS A 8 10.54 -0.31 61.13
C LYS A 8 10.34 -1.57 60.30
N LYS A 9 10.52 -2.71 60.96
CA LYS A 9 10.19 -4.05 60.47
C LYS A 9 8.69 -4.13 60.18
N LEU A 10 8.33 -4.53 58.97
CA LEU A 10 6.95 -4.87 58.61
C LEU A 10 6.75 -6.37 58.89
N PRO A 11 5.69 -6.79 59.61
CA PRO A 11 5.47 -8.20 59.93
C PRO A 11 5.01 -8.98 58.70
N LEU A 12 5.69 -10.11 58.50
CA LEU A 12 5.41 -11.16 57.54
C LEU A 12 4.13 -11.90 57.97
N THR A 13 2.96 -11.42 57.55
CA THR A 13 1.67 -12.14 57.63
C THR A 13 0.65 -11.35 56.83
N ILE A 14 0.48 -11.71 55.56
CA ILE A 14 -0.70 -11.59 54.65
C ILE A 14 -0.13 -11.94 53.27
N ILE A 15 0.14 -13.24 53.05
CA ILE A 15 0.31 -13.83 51.73
C ILE A 15 -0.77 -14.91 51.64
N LEU A 16 -2.02 -14.49 51.47
CA LEU A 16 -3.08 -15.28 50.85
C LEU A 16 -4.30 -14.37 50.68
N GLY A 17 -4.68 -14.10 49.44
CA GLY A 17 -5.93 -13.39 49.13
C GLY A 17 -5.78 -12.01 48.49
N ALA A 18 -5.04 -11.91 47.39
CA ALA A 18 -5.16 -10.80 46.44
C ALA A 18 -4.56 -11.19 45.08
N LEU A 19 -5.14 -12.19 44.43
CA LEU A 19 -4.81 -12.57 43.04
C LEU A 19 -6.07 -12.94 42.25
N ILE A 20 -7.20 -12.32 42.59
CA ILE A 20 -8.46 -12.41 41.84
C ILE A 20 -9.06 -11.00 41.79
N SER A 21 -8.58 -10.17 40.87
CA SER A 21 -9.30 -9.05 40.24
C SER A 21 -8.29 -8.18 39.49
N ILE A 22 -8.02 -8.52 38.23
CA ILE A 22 -7.78 -7.63 37.09
C ILE A 22 -7.86 -8.57 35.88
N MET A 23 -9.08 -8.81 35.40
CA MET A 23 -9.40 -9.49 34.15
C MET A 23 -10.83 -9.05 33.77
N LEU A 24 -10.98 -7.74 33.56
CA LEU A 24 -12.10 -7.15 32.85
C LEU A 24 -11.51 -6.07 31.95
N PHE A 25 -12.00 -5.99 30.72
CA PHE A 25 -11.53 -5.20 29.56
C PHE A 25 -10.56 -5.90 28.59
N ASN A 26 -11.08 -6.85 27.81
CA ASN A 26 -11.23 -6.71 26.35
C ASN A 26 -11.73 -8.04 25.76
N SER A 27 -13.02 -8.30 25.88
CA SER A 27 -13.69 -9.37 25.14
C SER A 27 -14.10 -8.86 23.76
N ASN A 28 -13.12 -8.72 22.86
CA ASN A 28 -13.42 -8.93 21.45
C ASN A 28 -13.64 -10.44 21.29
N VAL A 29 -14.90 -10.80 21.06
CA VAL A 29 -15.38 -12.17 20.94
C VAL A 29 -14.77 -12.80 19.68
N PHE A 30 -13.59 -13.39 19.80
CA PHE A 30 -13.29 -14.57 18.99
C PHE A 30 -14.23 -15.66 19.49
N ALA A 31 -15.14 -16.13 18.65
CA ALA A 31 -15.95 -17.30 18.94
C ALA A 31 -15.00 -18.41 19.45
N VAL A 32 -15.30 -18.98 20.61
CA VAL A 32 -14.48 -20.03 21.22
C VAL A 32 -14.36 -21.16 20.21
N THR A 33 -13.17 -21.33 19.63
CA THR A 33 -12.86 -22.43 18.70
C THR A 33 -13.11 -23.73 19.45
N SER A 34 -14.10 -24.52 19.01
CA SER A 34 -14.41 -25.78 19.67
C SER A 34 -13.22 -26.74 19.60
N GLN A 35 -13.14 -27.65 20.57
CA GLN A 35 -12.10 -28.70 20.57
C GLN A 35 -12.17 -29.55 19.30
N PHE A 36 -13.39 -29.82 18.82
CA PHE A 36 -13.62 -30.52 17.55
C PHE A 36 -12.98 -29.77 16.38
N ARG A 37 -13.27 -28.47 16.25
CA ARG A 37 -12.79 -27.62 15.16
C ARG A 37 -11.27 -27.57 15.11
N MET A 38 -10.61 -27.36 16.25
CA MET A 38 -9.15 -27.35 16.32
C MET A 38 -8.55 -28.68 15.86
N GLN A 39 -9.13 -29.80 16.30
CA GLN A 39 -8.65 -31.13 15.94
C GLN A 39 -8.92 -31.45 14.47
N PHE A 40 -10.06 -31.03 13.92
CA PHE A 40 -10.39 -31.18 12.50
C PHE A 40 -9.39 -30.41 11.62
N VAL A 41 -9.16 -29.12 11.92
CA VAL A 41 -8.21 -28.28 11.18
C VAL A 41 -6.78 -28.84 11.29
N TYR A 42 -6.37 -29.28 12.48
CA TYR A 42 -5.06 -29.90 12.67
C TYR A 42 -4.90 -31.17 11.83
N ASN A 43 -5.85 -32.10 11.92
CA ASN A 43 -5.80 -33.36 11.18
C ASN A 43 -5.81 -33.11 9.66
N ARG A 44 -6.47 -32.05 9.18
CA ARG A 44 -6.47 -31.65 7.77
C ARG A 44 -5.14 -31.08 7.32
N ARG A 45 -4.54 -30.17 8.11
CA ARG A 45 -3.20 -29.64 7.83
C ARG A 45 -2.12 -30.73 7.88
N ALA A 46 -2.28 -31.71 8.75
CA ALA A 46 -1.37 -32.84 8.91
C ALA A 46 -1.67 -34.02 7.96
N ASN A 47 -2.65 -33.90 7.05
CA ASN A 47 -3.08 -34.97 6.13
C ASN A 47 -3.47 -36.31 6.82
N GLN A 48 -4.01 -36.24 8.04
CA GLN A 48 -4.42 -37.39 8.84
C GLN A 48 -5.88 -37.79 8.52
N LEU A 49 -6.10 -38.40 7.36
CA LEU A 49 -7.46 -38.73 6.86
C LEU A 49 -8.23 -39.68 7.80
N LEU A 50 -7.59 -40.74 8.31
CA LEU A 50 -8.23 -41.69 9.22
C LEU A 50 -8.67 -41.01 10.53
N ALA A 51 -7.85 -40.09 11.04
CA ALA A 51 -8.19 -39.33 12.25
C ALA A 51 -9.38 -38.37 12.01
N GLN A 52 -9.49 -37.78 10.82
CA GLN A 52 -10.65 -36.98 10.44
C GLN A 52 -11.92 -37.83 10.37
N GLU A 53 -11.85 -39.00 9.73
CA GLU A 53 -12.98 -39.89 9.59
C GLU A 53 -13.53 -40.33 10.96
N ILE A 54 -12.64 -40.75 11.87
CA ILE A 54 -13.02 -41.13 13.24
C ILE A 54 -13.63 -39.94 13.98
N LEU A 55 -13.03 -38.76 13.86
CA LEU A 55 -13.51 -37.55 14.51
C LEU A 55 -14.92 -37.19 14.04
N VAL A 56 -15.19 -37.26 12.73
CA VAL A 56 -16.50 -36.96 12.14
C VAL A 56 -17.56 -37.97 12.60
N LYS A 57 -17.26 -39.27 12.54
CA LYS A 57 -18.22 -40.33 12.95
C LYS A 57 -18.66 -40.20 14.41
N ASN A 58 -17.74 -39.79 15.29
CA ASN A 58 -18.00 -39.71 16.73
C ASN A 58 -18.74 -38.43 17.16
N ASN A 59 -18.95 -37.46 16.27
CA ASN A 59 -19.43 -36.12 16.61
C ASN A 59 -20.60 -35.64 15.74
N LYS A 60 -21.47 -36.57 15.29
CA LYS A 60 -22.58 -36.28 14.37
C LYS A 60 -23.37 -35.01 14.71
N ASP A 61 -23.79 -34.87 15.97
CA ASP A 61 -24.78 -33.85 16.37
C ASP A 61 -24.23 -32.41 16.38
N ILE A 62 -22.91 -32.24 16.51
CA ILE A 62 -22.28 -30.91 16.57
C ILE A 62 -21.82 -30.43 15.18
N ILE A 63 -21.67 -31.34 14.22
CA ILE A 63 -21.10 -31.02 12.90
C ILE A 63 -21.92 -29.99 12.12
N PRO A 64 -23.26 -30.04 12.06
CA PRO A 64 -24.03 -29.01 11.37
C PRO A 64 -23.78 -27.60 11.92
N ALA A 65 -23.64 -27.45 13.24
CA ALA A 65 -23.31 -26.18 13.87
C ALA A 65 -21.88 -25.73 13.52
N GLU A 66 -20.92 -26.66 13.54
CA GLU A 66 -19.51 -26.37 13.18
C GLU A 66 -19.35 -25.91 11.73
N ILE A 67 -20.11 -26.52 10.81
CA ILE A 67 -20.16 -26.12 9.40
C ILE A 67 -20.68 -24.68 9.30
N GLN A 68 -21.79 -24.37 9.96
CA GLN A 68 -22.37 -23.02 9.95
C GLN A 68 -21.43 -21.99 10.57
N ASP A 69 -20.70 -22.33 11.62
CA ASP A 69 -19.70 -21.44 12.20
C ASP A 69 -18.54 -21.20 11.21
N PHE A 70 -18.13 -22.18 10.40
CA PHE A 70 -17.09 -21.96 9.37
C PHE A 70 -17.61 -21.05 8.25
N VAL A 71 -18.86 -21.22 7.83
CA VAL A 71 -19.51 -20.33 6.86
C VAL A 71 -19.62 -18.92 7.42
N LYS A 72 -20.00 -18.76 8.68
CA LYS A 72 -20.07 -17.46 9.36
C LYS A 72 -18.70 -16.79 9.43
N ASP A 73 -17.64 -17.54 9.74
CA ASP A 73 -16.28 -17.02 9.73
C ASP A 73 -15.87 -16.59 8.32
N ALA A 74 -16.22 -17.37 7.28
CA ALA A 74 -15.95 -17.00 5.90
C ALA A 74 -16.64 -15.68 5.49
N LEU A 75 -17.88 -15.49 5.94
CA LEU A 75 -18.72 -14.33 5.64
C LEU A 75 -18.49 -13.14 6.58
N SER A 76 -17.55 -13.24 7.53
CA SER A 76 -17.23 -12.11 8.40
C SER A 76 -16.72 -10.92 7.58
N TYR A 77 -17.02 -9.71 8.05
CA TYR A 77 -16.43 -8.49 7.50
C TYR A 77 -14.89 -8.55 7.61
N GLU A 78 -14.19 -7.92 6.66
CA GLU A 78 -12.72 -7.75 6.62
C GLU A 78 -11.81 -8.89 6.09
N LYS A 79 -12.33 -10.02 5.61
CA LYS A 79 -11.47 -11.11 5.08
C LYS A 79 -11.05 -10.92 3.61
N THR A 80 -9.83 -11.35 3.27
CA THR A 80 -9.41 -11.48 1.86
C THR A 80 -10.14 -12.63 1.16
N PHE A 81 -10.06 -12.70 -0.18
CA PHE A 81 -10.61 -13.82 -0.94
C PHE A 81 -9.99 -15.16 -0.49
N GLU A 82 -8.67 -15.19 -0.31
CA GLU A 82 -7.94 -16.38 0.13
C GLU A 82 -8.35 -16.82 1.53
N GLU A 83 -8.49 -15.86 2.46
CA GLU A 83 -8.96 -16.16 3.82
C GLU A 83 -10.40 -16.67 3.83
N ARG A 84 -11.28 -16.05 3.03
CA ARG A 84 -12.67 -16.48 2.89
C ARG A 84 -12.77 -17.89 2.31
N MET A 85 -12.07 -18.15 1.22
CA MET A 85 -12.03 -19.47 0.58
C MET A 85 -11.44 -20.53 1.52
N TYR A 86 -10.44 -20.17 2.33
CA TYR A 86 -9.91 -21.09 3.34
C TYR A 86 -10.99 -21.61 4.29
N PHE A 87 -11.84 -20.73 4.84
CA PHE A 87 -12.94 -21.14 5.72
C PHE A 87 -14.00 -21.95 4.97
N LEU A 88 -14.38 -21.53 3.76
CA LEU A 88 -15.33 -22.29 2.93
C LEU A 88 -14.80 -23.69 2.56
N ASP A 89 -13.50 -23.84 2.31
CA ASP A 89 -12.87 -25.12 2.01
C ASP A 89 -12.83 -26.05 3.22
N MET A 90 -12.68 -25.50 4.44
CA MET A 90 -12.83 -26.28 5.67
C MET A 90 -14.28 -26.73 5.85
N ALA A 91 -15.24 -25.83 5.62
CA ALA A 91 -16.67 -26.11 5.71
C ALA A 91 -17.09 -27.19 4.71
N HIS A 92 -16.67 -27.06 3.44
CA HIS A 92 -16.91 -28.01 2.36
C HIS A 92 -16.40 -29.39 2.74
N ALA A 93 -15.15 -29.47 3.21
CA ALA A 93 -14.55 -30.76 3.57
C ALA A 93 -15.30 -31.46 4.68
N LEU A 94 -15.69 -30.71 5.71
CA LEU A 94 -16.46 -31.23 6.82
C LEU A 94 -17.85 -31.68 6.35
N ALA A 95 -18.53 -30.87 5.54
CA ALA A 95 -19.83 -31.19 4.96
C ALA A 95 -19.77 -32.41 4.03
N LYS A 96 -18.69 -32.58 3.27
CA LYS A 96 -18.49 -33.76 2.41
C LYS A 96 -18.30 -35.03 3.21
N MET A 97 -17.52 -34.99 4.29
CA MET A 97 -17.37 -36.14 5.20
C MET A 97 -18.68 -36.45 5.91
N TYR A 98 -19.42 -35.42 6.33
CA TYR A 98 -20.74 -35.57 6.93
C TYR A 98 -21.73 -36.23 5.97
N SER A 99 -21.79 -35.78 4.72
CA SER A 99 -22.72 -36.34 3.74
C SER A 99 -22.42 -37.80 3.42
N VAL A 100 -21.14 -38.18 3.30
CA VAL A 100 -20.73 -39.57 3.07
C VAL A 100 -21.10 -40.50 4.22
N HIS A 101 -21.08 -40.02 5.47
CA HIS A 101 -21.35 -40.86 6.64
C HIS A 101 -22.79 -40.83 7.13
N PHE A 102 -23.54 -39.77 6.81
CA PHE A 102 -24.88 -39.53 7.37
C PHE A 102 -25.96 -39.26 6.33
N ASP A 103 -25.64 -39.37 5.03
CA ASP A 103 -26.58 -39.25 3.89
C ASP A 103 -27.34 -37.91 3.87
N ASP A 104 -26.67 -36.83 4.26
CA ASP A 104 -27.21 -35.47 4.26
C ASP A 104 -26.26 -34.54 3.50
N GLU A 105 -26.69 -34.14 2.29
CA GLU A 105 -25.95 -33.26 1.40
C GLU A 105 -26.38 -31.80 1.51
N THR A 106 -27.33 -31.47 2.39
CA THR A 106 -27.94 -30.14 2.48
C THR A 106 -26.88 -29.05 2.66
N ALA A 107 -26.05 -29.20 3.68
CA ALA A 107 -24.97 -28.26 3.99
C ALA A 107 -23.90 -28.24 2.90
N LEU A 108 -23.60 -29.39 2.29
CA LEU A 108 -22.60 -29.48 1.22
C LEU A 108 -23.03 -28.66 -0.01
N ASN A 109 -24.28 -28.81 -0.45
CA ASN A 109 -24.83 -28.10 -1.60
C ASN A 109 -24.90 -26.58 -1.35
N GLU A 110 -25.25 -26.15 -0.14
CA GLU A 110 -25.23 -24.74 0.25
C GLU A 110 -23.81 -24.15 0.16
N ILE A 111 -22.81 -24.85 0.69
CA ILE A 111 -21.41 -24.39 0.66
C ILE A 111 -20.88 -24.32 -0.79
N ILE A 112 -21.20 -25.31 -1.62
CA ILE A 112 -20.82 -25.30 -3.04
C ILE A 112 -21.40 -24.08 -3.74
N ALA A 113 -22.69 -23.78 -3.53
CA ALA A 113 -23.32 -22.59 -4.10
C ALA A 113 -22.63 -21.29 -3.64
N ILE A 114 -22.24 -21.20 -2.36
CA ILE A 114 -21.48 -20.05 -1.84
C ILE A 114 -20.09 -19.95 -2.48
N GLN A 115 -19.35 -21.06 -2.58
CA GLN A 115 -18.04 -21.10 -3.23
C GLN A 115 -18.12 -20.67 -4.69
N ASP A 116 -19.10 -21.17 -5.46
CA ASP A 116 -19.32 -20.80 -6.85
C ASP A 116 -19.62 -19.30 -7.01
N MET A 117 -20.48 -18.73 -6.14
CA MET A 117 -20.75 -17.30 -6.14
C MET A 117 -19.50 -16.46 -5.83
N GLU A 118 -18.68 -16.86 -4.85
CA GLU A 118 -17.45 -16.14 -4.51
C GLU A 118 -16.38 -16.26 -5.61
N LEU A 119 -16.32 -17.38 -6.33
CA LEU A 119 -15.45 -17.55 -7.50
C LEU A 119 -15.86 -16.64 -8.65
N VAL A 120 -17.16 -16.53 -8.95
CA VAL A 120 -17.66 -15.60 -9.98
C VAL A 120 -17.32 -14.15 -9.61
N LYS A 121 -17.58 -13.74 -8.36
CA LYS A 121 -17.20 -12.41 -7.86
C LYS A 121 -15.69 -12.16 -7.97
N GLU A 122 -14.86 -13.16 -7.68
CA GLU A 122 -13.42 -13.04 -7.81
C GLU A 122 -12.98 -12.92 -9.28
N GLU A 123 -13.60 -13.66 -10.20
CA GLU A 123 -13.32 -13.55 -11.62
C GLU A 123 -13.69 -12.15 -12.16
N GLU A 124 -14.83 -11.62 -11.75
CA GLU A 124 -15.24 -10.24 -12.05
C GLU A 124 -14.26 -9.22 -11.48
N ARG A 125 -13.86 -9.36 -10.21
CA ARG A 125 -12.84 -8.50 -9.58
C ARG A 125 -11.50 -8.58 -10.32
N LYS A 126 -11.08 -9.76 -10.76
CA LYS A 126 -9.85 -9.95 -11.56
C LYS A 126 -9.95 -9.33 -12.94
N LYS A 127 -11.08 -9.49 -13.63
CA LYS A 127 -11.34 -8.86 -14.94
C LYS A 127 -11.32 -7.34 -14.83
N GLU A 128 -11.99 -6.79 -13.81
CA GLU A 128 -11.99 -5.35 -13.58
C GLU A 128 -10.59 -4.88 -13.19
N ARG A 129 -9.87 -5.56 -12.30
CA ARG A 129 -8.47 -5.22 -12.01
C ARG A 129 -7.58 -5.26 -13.25
N ALA A 130 -7.72 -6.27 -14.11
CA ALA A 130 -6.95 -6.38 -15.35
C ALA A 130 -7.27 -5.23 -16.33
N ARG A 131 -8.55 -4.86 -16.42
CA ARG A 131 -8.99 -3.66 -17.14
C ARG A 131 -8.36 -2.40 -16.56
N LEU A 132 -8.39 -2.24 -15.22
CA LEU A 132 -7.84 -1.10 -14.53
C LEU A 132 -6.32 -0.99 -14.70
N LEU A 133 -5.59 -2.11 -14.68
CA LEU A 133 -4.15 -2.15 -14.95
C LEU A 133 -3.77 -1.59 -16.33
N LYS A 134 -4.67 -1.67 -17.32
CA LYS A 134 -4.49 -1.00 -18.63
C LYS A 134 -4.41 0.52 -18.46
N TYR A 135 -5.19 1.06 -17.53
CA TYR A 135 -5.17 2.46 -17.09
C TYR A 135 -4.07 2.81 -16.08
N GLU A 136 -3.13 1.90 -15.83
CA GLU A 136 -1.91 2.17 -15.03
C GLU A 136 -0.65 2.06 -15.89
N SER A 137 -0.82 1.92 -17.21
CA SER A 137 0.28 1.84 -18.18
C SER A 137 1.15 3.09 -18.20
N LEU A 138 0.56 4.26 -17.96
CA LEU A 138 1.31 5.49 -17.69
C LEU A 138 1.87 5.45 -16.27
N ARG A 139 3.19 5.25 -16.15
CA ARG A 139 3.87 5.10 -14.85
C ARG A 139 3.52 6.26 -13.92
N GLY A 140 3.03 5.91 -12.73
CA GLY A 140 2.62 6.87 -11.71
C GLY A 140 1.16 7.29 -11.79
N SER A 141 0.41 6.86 -12.80
CA SER A 141 -1.04 7.02 -12.81
C SER A 141 -1.69 5.75 -12.28
N PHE A 142 -2.75 5.89 -11.48
CA PHE A 142 -3.50 4.75 -10.99
C PHE A 142 -5.00 5.05 -10.86
N VAL A 143 -5.81 4.01 -10.95
CA VAL A 143 -7.26 4.11 -10.77
C VAL A 143 -7.63 3.84 -9.32
N MET A 144 -8.47 4.71 -8.78
CA MET A 144 -9.07 4.57 -7.46
C MET A 144 -10.40 3.82 -7.60
N SER A 145 -10.47 2.64 -7.00
CA SER A 145 -11.58 1.70 -7.19
C SER A 145 -12.14 1.16 -5.86
N GLU A 146 -11.94 1.86 -4.75
CA GLU A 146 -12.44 1.42 -3.43
C GLU A 146 -13.95 1.68 -3.28
N HIS A 147 -14.50 2.70 -3.97
CA HIS A 147 -15.91 3.12 -3.89
C HIS A 147 -16.65 2.99 -5.24
N VAL A 148 -16.38 1.92 -6.00
CA VAL A 148 -16.92 1.73 -7.36
C VAL A 148 -18.45 1.67 -7.36
N THR A 149 -19.05 0.98 -6.40
CA THR A 149 -20.51 0.86 -6.31
C THR A 149 -21.20 2.21 -6.16
N GLN A 150 -20.66 3.09 -5.31
CA GLN A 150 -21.19 4.44 -5.12
C GLN A 150 -20.99 5.31 -6.36
N MET A 151 -19.89 5.12 -7.10
CA MET A 151 -19.65 5.82 -8.36
C MET A 151 -20.65 5.36 -9.44
N ASP A 152 -20.93 4.06 -9.54
CA ASP A 152 -21.91 3.50 -10.48
C ASP A 152 -23.34 4.00 -10.20
N GLU A 153 -23.74 4.09 -8.93
CA GLU A 153 -25.04 4.65 -8.52
C GLU A 153 -25.23 6.10 -8.95
N LEU A 154 -24.15 6.87 -8.97
CA LEU A 154 -24.13 8.26 -9.41
C LEU A 154 -23.87 8.41 -10.93
N ALA A 155 -23.78 7.30 -11.66
CA ALA A 155 -23.39 7.24 -13.06
C ALA A 155 -22.05 7.96 -13.34
N LEU A 156 -21.13 7.94 -12.37
CA LEU A 156 -19.82 8.54 -12.46
C LEU A 156 -18.76 7.48 -12.80
N PRO A 157 -17.83 7.79 -13.72
CA PRO A 157 -16.65 6.98 -13.92
C PRO A 157 -15.78 6.83 -12.66
N THR A 158 -14.91 5.83 -12.65
CA THR A 158 -13.88 5.71 -11.60
C THR A 158 -12.87 6.86 -11.67
N VAL A 159 -12.25 7.17 -10.54
CA VAL A 159 -11.28 8.27 -10.47
C VAL A 159 -9.93 7.79 -10.99
N LEU A 160 -9.39 8.54 -11.96
CA LEU A 160 -8.01 8.36 -12.43
C LEU A 160 -7.13 9.45 -11.83
N TYR A 161 -6.07 9.04 -11.13
CA TYR A 161 -5.13 9.97 -10.53
C TYR A 161 -3.76 9.90 -11.22
N PRO A 162 -3.36 10.94 -11.97
CA PRO A 162 -2.03 11.06 -12.56
C PRO A 162 -1.05 11.74 -11.58
N HIS A 163 -0.10 10.99 -11.01
CA HIS A 163 0.91 11.60 -10.13
C HIS A 163 1.74 12.67 -10.84
N TRP A 164 2.07 12.47 -12.12
CA TRP A 164 2.99 13.37 -12.82
C TRP A 164 2.51 14.83 -12.83
N LYS A 165 1.19 15.05 -12.95
CA LYS A 165 0.60 16.39 -12.88
C LYS A 165 0.85 17.10 -11.56
N HIS A 166 0.90 16.33 -10.48
CA HIS A 166 1.16 16.84 -9.14
C HIS A 166 2.67 16.95 -8.90
N GLN A 167 3.47 15.99 -9.39
CA GLN A 167 4.92 15.96 -9.22
C GLN A 167 5.66 17.10 -9.94
N ILE A 168 5.07 17.71 -10.96
CA ILE A 168 5.59 18.95 -11.56
C ILE A 168 5.63 20.10 -10.54
N PHE A 169 4.68 20.14 -9.61
CA PHE A 169 4.53 21.26 -8.67
C PHE A 169 4.88 20.90 -7.24
N PHE A 170 4.85 19.62 -6.87
CA PHE A 170 4.99 19.15 -5.50
C PHE A 170 5.99 18.00 -5.38
N LYS A 171 6.79 18.05 -4.32
CA LYS A 171 7.62 16.93 -3.89
C LYS A 171 6.74 15.85 -3.25
N CYS A 172 7.23 14.62 -3.20
CA CYS A 172 6.50 13.50 -2.61
C CYS A 172 6.06 13.82 -1.16
N LYS A 173 6.96 14.45 -0.40
CA LYS A 173 6.72 14.85 0.99
C LYS A 173 5.62 15.89 1.21
N ALA A 174 5.23 16.63 0.18
CA ALA A 174 4.12 17.57 0.29
C ALA A 174 2.79 16.84 0.55
N CYS A 175 2.68 15.59 0.11
CA CYS A 175 1.48 14.76 0.25
C CYS A 175 1.70 13.53 1.15
N HIS A 176 2.90 12.94 1.14
CA HIS A 176 3.21 11.68 1.82
C HIS A 176 4.26 11.86 2.93
N ASP A 177 4.12 11.26 4.11
CA ASP A 177 3.03 10.37 4.54
C ASP A 177 1.89 11.11 5.28
N GLY A 178 1.80 12.43 5.08
CA GLY A 178 0.84 13.31 5.76
C GLY A 178 -0.60 13.12 5.29
N SER A 179 -0.97 13.76 4.16
CA SER A 179 -2.34 13.73 3.64
C SER A 179 -2.73 12.36 3.05
N PHE A 180 -1.74 11.59 2.59
CA PHE A 180 -1.95 10.28 1.99
C PHE A 180 -0.91 9.29 2.50
N LYS A 181 -1.36 8.07 2.79
CA LYS A 181 -0.49 6.94 3.07
C LYS A 181 0.11 6.37 1.79
N MET A 182 1.40 6.06 1.74
CA MET A 182 2.08 5.42 0.60
C MET A 182 1.72 3.93 0.41
N LYS A 183 0.42 3.60 0.49
CA LYS A 183 -0.11 2.24 0.30
C LYS A 183 -1.44 2.32 -0.44
N ARG A 184 -1.55 1.58 -1.56
CA ARG A 184 -2.79 1.50 -2.36
C ARG A 184 -3.93 0.96 -1.49
N GLY A 185 -5.11 1.58 -1.60
CA GLY A 185 -6.31 1.22 -0.83
C GLY A 185 -6.25 1.58 0.67
N ALA A 186 -5.12 2.09 1.18
CA ALA A 186 -5.00 2.43 2.60
C ALA A 186 -5.60 3.79 2.98
N ASN A 187 -5.97 4.59 1.97
CA ASN A 187 -6.61 5.87 2.15
C ASN A 187 -8.07 5.74 1.73
N ASP A 188 -8.96 5.86 2.71
CA ASP A 188 -10.37 6.03 2.42
C ASP A 188 -10.60 7.47 1.96
N ILE A 189 -11.05 7.68 0.73
CA ILE A 189 -11.22 9.00 0.11
C ILE A 189 -12.72 9.25 -0.09
N THR A 190 -13.23 10.33 0.48
CA THR A 190 -14.66 10.69 0.42
C THR A 190 -14.85 12.20 0.27
N HIS A 191 -15.99 12.63 -0.28
CA HIS A 191 -16.33 14.05 -0.35
C HIS A 191 -16.46 14.70 1.04
N ALA A 192 -16.90 13.95 2.06
CA ALA A 192 -16.93 14.45 3.44
C ALA A 192 -15.53 14.91 3.91
N LYS A 193 -14.47 14.19 3.53
CA LYS A 193 -13.08 14.59 3.82
C LYS A 193 -12.67 15.82 3.01
N PHE A 194 -13.26 16.06 1.85
CA PHE A 194 -12.97 17.26 1.06
C PHE A 194 -13.55 18.49 1.73
N ASP A 195 -14.77 18.40 2.26
CA ASP A 195 -15.41 19.47 3.04
C ASP A 195 -14.62 19.82 4.31
N GLU A 196 -13.93 18.85 4.90
CA GLU A 196 -13.01 19.04 6.03
C GLU A 196 -11.64 19.63 5.63
N GLY A 197 -11.39 19.88 4.34
CA GLY A 197 -10.10 20.36 3.83
C GLY A 197 -8.98 19.31 3.91
N ALA A 198 -9.34 18.03 3.91
CA ALA A 198 -8.42 16.89 3.91
C ALA A 198 -8.28 16.27 2.51
N GLN A 199 -7.22 15.46 2.33
CA GLN A 199 -6.94 14.73 1.09
C GLN A 199 -6.98 15.64 -0.15
N CYS A 200 -7.82 15.32 -1.15
CA CYS A 200 -7.92 16.11 -2.37
C CYS A 200 -8.43 17.53 -2.07
N GLY A 201 -9.38 17.69 -1.13
CA GLY A 201 -9.95 18.98 -0.73
C GLY A 201 -8.96 19.90 0.00
N ALA A 202 -7.82 19.38 0.46
CA ALA A 202 -6.74 20.23 0.99
C ALA A 202 -6.20 21.20 -0.07
N CYS A 203 -6.28 20.83 -1.36
CA CYS A 203 -5.82 21.64 -2.48
C CYS A 203 -6.94 21.98 -3.48
N HIS A 204 -7.87 21.06 -3.73
CA HIS A 204 -8.99 21.24 -4.65
C HIS A 204 -10.14 21.99 -3.98
N ASN A 205 -9.87 23.24 -3.61
CA ASN A 205 -10.72 24.12 -2.80
C ASN A 205 -11.02 25.47 -3.47
N GLY A 206 -10.80 25.57 -4.79
CA GLY A 206 -10.96 26.80 -5.56
C GLY A 206 -9.83 27.82 -5.41
N THR A 207 -8.93 27.65 -4.44
CA THR A 207 -7.80 28.58 -4.20
C THR A 207 -6.48 28.00 -4.70
N ILE A 208 -6.10 26.80 -4.25
CA ILE A 208 -4.83 26.16 -4.64
C ILE A 208 -4.99 25.46 -5.99
N ALA A 209 -6.12 24.78 -6.19
CA ALA A 209 -6.55 24.17 -7.44
C ALA A 209 -8.05 24.42 -7.65
N PHE A 210 -8.61 23.89 -8.74
CA PHE A 210 -10.06 23.92 -8.98
C PHE A 210 -10.82 23.21 -7.83
N ASP A 211 -12.09 23.54 -7.63
CA ASP A 211 -12.87 23.07 -6.48
C ASP A 211 -13.52 21.71 -6.77
N ALA A 212 -13.12 20.67 -6.04
CA ALA A 212 -13.62 19.31 -6.25
C ALA A 212 -15.11 19.12 -5.91
N SER A 213 -15.74 20.09 -5.25
CA SER A 213 -17.16 20.05 -4.88
C SER A 213 -18.08 20.75 -5.89
N VAL A 214 -17.53 21.34 -6.97
CA VAL A 214 -18.33 21.97 -8.04
C VAL A 214 -18.86 20.90 -9.00
N GLU A 215 -20.19 20.85 -9.16
CA GLU A 215 -20.91 19.85 -9.97
C GLU A 215 -20.40 19.73 -11.43
N GLY A 216 -19.94 20.84 -12.01
CA GLY A 216 -19.36 20.86 -13.36
C GLY A 216 -17.92 20.33 -13.47
N GLU A 217 -17.27 20.00 -12.35
CA GLU A 217 -15.86 19.63 -12.29
C GLU A 217 -15.62 18.15 -11.97
N CYS A 218 -16.67 17.37 -11.72
CA CYS A 218 -16.58 15.94 -11.38
C CYS A 218 -15.75 15.13 -12.40
N LEU A 219 -15.95 15.39 -13.70
CA LEU A 219 -15.25 14.70 -14.79
C LEU A 219 -13.76 15.05 -14.90
N LYS A 220 -13.25 16.01 -14.12
CA LYS A 220 -11.81 16.29 -14.01
C LYS A 220 -11.06 15.22 -13.22
N CYS A 221 -11.76 14.43 -12.41
CA CYS A 221 -11.23 13.30 -11.65
C CYS A 221 -11.90 11.98 -12.06
N HIS A 222 -13.24 11.98 -12.17
CA HIS A 222 -14.06 10.84 -12.60
C HIS A 222 -13.99 10.65 -14.11
N MET A 223 -12.88 10.10 -14.60
CA MET A 223 -12.59 9.99 -16.03
C MET A 223 -12.24 8.58 -16.51
N SER A 224 -12.07 7.62 -15.60
CA SER A 224 -11.86 6.22 -15.97
C SER A 224 -13.21 5.59 -16.28
N SER A 225 -13.80 6.05 -17.40
CA SER A 225 -15.08 5.52 -17.87
C SER A 225 -14.85 4.18 -18.51
N THR A 226 -15.84 3.32 -18.34
CA THR A 226 -15.89 2.02 -18.96
C THR A 226 -15.97 2.17 -20.49
N GLY A 227 -14.83 2.29 -21.17
CA GLY A 227 -14.81 2.45 -22.64
C GLY A 227 -13.57 3.09 -23.24
N VAL A 228 -12.65 3.63 -22.45
CA VAL A 228 -11.36 4.09 -22.99
C VAL A 228 -10.41 2.90 -23.10
N ASP A 229 -9.96 2.54 -24.29
CA ASP A 229 -9.03 1.41 -24.44
C ASP A 229 -7.56 1.81 -24.26
N ASP A 230 -7.21 3.09 -24.30
CA ASP A 230 -5.82 3.55 -24.16
C ASP A 230 -5.77 4.87 -23.39
N MET A 231 -5.04 4.90 -22.27
CA MET A 231 -4.87 6.11 -21.46
C MET A 231 -4.27 7.29 -22.24
N ASN A 232 -3.43 7.00 -23.22
CA ASN A 232 -2.79 8.04 -24.02
C ASN A 232 -3.81 8.83 -24.84
N THR A 233 -5.01 8.29 -25.03
CA THR A 233 -6.13 8.96 -25.72
C THR A 233 -6.95 9.85 -24.79
N ILE A 234 -6.80 9.74 -23.47
CA ILE A 234 -7.45 10.65 -22.52
C ILE A 234 -6.70 11.98 -22.54
N LYS A 235 -7.34 12.99 -23.13
CA LYS A 235 -6.77 14.33 -23.26
C LYS A 235 -6.30 14.85 -21.90
N GLY A 236 -5.04 15.28 -21.86
CA GLY A 236 -4.42 15.82 -20.67
C GLY A 236 -3.98 14.77 -19.65
N ILE A 237 -4.11 13.46 -19.87
CA ILE A 237 -3.55 12.43 -18.98
C ILE A 237 -2.19 11.94 -19.45
N SER A 238 -1.98 11.87 -20.76
CA SER A 238 -0.66 11.63 -21.30
C SER A 238 0.27 12.80 -21.00
N TYR A 239 1.50 12.50 -20.61
CA TYR A 239 2.58 13.49 -20.48
C TYR A 239 3.30 13.75 -21.82
N THR A 240 2.89 13.10 -22.92
CA THR A 240 3.43 13.37 -24.26
C THR A 240 2.71 14.50 -24.98
N ASP A 241 1.51 14.85 -24.52
CA ASP A 241 0.68 15.94 -25.05
C ASP A 241 0.23 16.83 -23.88
N ILE A 242 1.16 17.68 -23.43
CA ILE A 242 0.94 18.55 -22.27
C ILE A 242 0.37 19.90 -22.70
N ASP A 243 -0.53 20.43 -21.89
CA ASP A 243 -0.98 21.82 -22.00
C ASP A 243 -0.02 22.72 -21.21
N ILE A 244 0.97 23.27 -21.90
CA ILE A 244 2.01 24.14 -21.30
C ILE A 244 1.39 25.37 -20.63
N GLU A 245 0.36 25.95 -21.23
CA GLU A 245 -0.27 27.17 -20.71
C GLU A 245 -1.08 26.87 -19.44
N ALA A 246 -1.78 25.74 -19.38
CA ALA A 246 -2.41 25.28 -18.15
C ALA A 246 -1.39 24.97 -17.03
N ILE A 247 -0.24 24.40 -17.38
CA ILE A 247 0.87 24.16 -16.44
C ILE A 247 1.40 25.49 -15.91
N LYS A 248 1.68 26.47 -16.78
CA LYS A 248 2.17 27.80 -16.39
C LYS A 248 1.16 28.56 -15.55
N ALA A 249 -0.13 28.49 -15.86
CA ALA A 249 -1.19 29.08 -15.06
C ALA A 249 -1.22 28.48 -13.64
N SER A 250 -1.09 27.15 -13.54
CA SER A 250 -1.02 26.46 -12.25
C SER A 250 0.26 26.80 -11.49
N ALA A 251 1.42 26.83 -12.17
CA ALA A 251 2.71 27.22 -11.60
C ALA A 251 2.64 28.62 -11.00
N LYS A 252 2.09 29.58 -11.74
CA LYS A 252 1.88 30.96 -11.29
C LYS A 252 0.98 31.04 -10.06
N ARG A 253 -0.13 30.28 -10.03
CA ARG A 253 -1.05 30.23 -8.89
C ARG A 253 -0.38 29.67 -7.63
N LEU A 254 0.50 28.68 -7.81
CA LEU A 254 1.23 28.03 -6.72
C LEU A 254 2.52 28.75 -6.32
N GLY A 255 2.94 29.78 -7.07
CA GLY A 255 4.23 30.45 -6.86
C GLY A 255 5.45 29.57 -7.20
N VAL A 256 5.28 28.59 -8.09
CA VAL A 256 6.34 27.67 -8.55
C VAL A 256 6.94 28.17 -9.86
N GLU A 257 8.25 28.08 -10.03
CA GLU A 257 8.88 28.36 -11.32
C GLU A 257 8.72 27.17 -12.28
N PHE A 258 8.21 27.44 -13.48
CA PHE A 258 8.19 26.51 -14.61
C PHE A 258 8.85 27.18 -15.83
N LYS A 259 10.02 26.68 -16.25
CA LYS A 259 10.83 27.25 -17.34
C LYS A 259 10.60 26.47 -18.64
N ASP A 260 9.50 26.78 -19.31
CA ASP A 260 9.10 26.21 -20.61
C ASP A 260 10.15 26.39 -21.71
N GLY A 261 10.89 27.51 -21.72
CA GLY A 261 11.95 27.77 -22.70
C GLY A 261 13.16 26.81 -22.66
N LYS A 262 13.23 25.91 -21.66
CA LYS A 262 14.22 24.82 -21.59
C LYS A 262 13.69 23.48 -22.12
N LEU A 263 12.42 23.41 -22.50
CA LEU A 263 11.81 22.21 -23.06
C LEU A 263 12.13 22.09 -24.55
N ASP A 264 12.50 20.89 -24.98
CA ASP A 264 12.68 20.56 -26.39
C ASP A 264 11.30 20.45 -27.06
N ASP A 265 10.97 21.36 -27.97
CA ASP A 265 9.68 21.46 -28.67
C ASP A 265 8.45 21.47 -27.74
N GLY A 266 8.59 22.03 -26.54
CA GLY A 266 7.51 22.09 -25.55
C GLY A 266 7.14 20.74 -24.91
N LYS A 267 8.01 19.72 -25.03
CA LYS A 267 7.77 18.38 -24.46
C LYS A 267 8.57 18.19 -23.18
N LEU A 268 8.01 17.41 -22.25
CA LEU A 268 8.75 16.98 -21.06
C LEU A 268 9.91 16.05 -21.47
N PRO A 269 11.07 16.15 -20.82
CA PRO A 269 12.18 15.24 -21.08
C PRO A 269 11.78 13.82 -20.68
N LEU A 270 12.02 12.86 -21.58
CA LEU A 270 11.73 11.45 -21.36
C LEU A 270 13.02 10.63 -21.31
N ASP A 271 13.03 9.58 -20.47
CA ASP A 271 14.09 8.59 -20.42
C ASP A 271 13.99 7.58 -21.58
N LYS A 272 14.99 6.69 -21.70
CA LYS A 272 15.05 5.66 -22.76
C LYS A 272 13.85 4.70 -22.77
N LEU A 273 13.10 4.65 -21.66
CA LEU A 273 11.93 3.80 -21.47
C LEU A 273 10.63 4.60 -21.63
N GLY A 274 10.71 5.85 -22.12
CA GLY A 274 9.56 6.70 -22.41
C GLY A 274 8.91 7.33 -21.18
N ASN A 275 9.56 7.33 -20.02
CA ASN A 275 9.03 7.93 -18.77
C ASN A 275 9.59 9.33 -18.56
N ILE A 276 8.90 10.19 -17.83
CA ILE A 276 9.42 11.52 -17.48
C ILE A 276 10.76 11.39 -16.74
N ASP A 277 11.78 12.08 -17.25
CA ASP A 277 13.08 12.20 -16.61
C ASP A 277 13.03 13.31 -15.54
N TRP A 278 12.59 12.93 -14.35
CA TRP A 278 12.48 13.84 -13.21
C TRP A 278 13.82 14.43 -12.77
N LEU A 279 14.93 13.67 -12.96
CA LEU A 279 16.26 14.15 -12.60
C LEU A 279 16.67 15.27 -13.56
N LYS A 280 16.50 15.07 -14.87
CA LYS A 280 16.77 16.13 -15.87
C LYS A 280 15.93 17.38 -15.63
N LEU A 281 14.64 17.23 -15.27
CA LEU A 281 13.78 18.37 -14.92
C LEU A 281 14.30 19.21 -13.75
N GLU A 282 14.85 18.56 -12.72
CA GLU A 282 15.42 19.24 -11.55
C GLU A 282 16.79 19.82 -11.83
N ASP A 283 17.69 19.05 -12.45
CA ASP A 283 19.08 19.45 -12.72
C ASP A 283 19.12 20.65 -13.68
N GLU A 284 18.24 20.69 -14.67
CA GLU A 284 18.09 21.82 -15.58
C GLU A 284 17.26 22.96 -14.96
N GLY A 285 16.71 22.77 -13.76
CA GLY A 285 15.88 23.77 -13.07
C GLY A 285 14.62 24.15 -13.85
N ILE A 286 14.06 23.20 -14.61
CA ILE A 286 12.82 23.38 -15.38
C ILE A 286 11.65 23.55 -14.42
N THR A 287 11.65 22.80 -13.33
CA THR A 287 10.63 22.85 -12.27
C THR A 287 11.28 23.04 -10.91
N THR A 288 10.58 23.70 -9.99
CA THR A 288 11.00 23.84 -8.58
C THR A 288 9.89 23.38 -7.63
N PRO A 289 9.66 22.06 -7.49
CA PRO A 289 8.51 21.54 -6.78
C PRO A 289 8.50 21.93 -5.29
N LEU A 290 7.33 22.28 -4.76
CA LEU A 290 7.13 22.66 -3.36
C LEU A 290 7.30 21.47 -2.42
N ALA A 291 7.90 21.73 -1.26
CA ALA A 291 8.05 20.73 -0.20
C ALA A 291 6.78 20.52 0.64
N SER A 292 5.85 21.48 0.61
CA SER A 292 4.60 21.46 1.38
C SER A 292 3.47 22.06 0.55
N ILE A 293 2.23 21.72 0.94
CA ILE A 293 1.04 22.37 0.41
C ILE A 293 1.03 23.84 0.90
N PRO A 294 0.69 24.83 0.04
CA PRO A 294 0.54 26.22 0.45
C PRO A 294 -0.40 26.37 1.66
N GLY A 295 0.01 27.13 2.66
CA GLY A 295 -0.72 27.32 3.92
C GLY A 295 -0.53 26.18 4.95
N LYS A 296 0.29 25.18 4.63
CA LYS A 296 0.69 24.08 5.52
C LYS A 296 2.22 24.02 5.70
N GLU A 297 2.89 25.15 5.54
CA GLU A 297 4.34 25.27 5.73
C GLU A 297 4.73 24.92 7.17
N GLY A 298 5.81 24.15 7.34
CA GLY A 298 6.31 23.75 8.66
C GLY A 298 5.67 22.49 9.26
N ILE A 299 4.66 21.90 8.63
CA ILE A 299 4.16 20.55 8.98
C ILE A 299 5.16 19.46 8.54
N VAL A 300 5.86 19.72 7.43
CA VAL A 300 6.85 18.83 6.81
C VAL A 300 8.24 19.40 7.04
N GLU A 301 9.09 18.66 7.76
CA GLU A 301 10.45 19.12 8.08
C GLU A 301 11.41 18.83 6.90
N ASP A 302 12.06 19.87 6.35
CA ASP A 302 13.03 19.72 5.25
C ASP A 302 14.42 19.30 5.77
N LYS A 303 14.48 18.13 6.42
CA LYS A 303 15.73 17.52 6.86
C LYS A 303 16.42 16.82 5.69
N LYS A 304 17.38 17.51 5.07
CA LYS A 304 18.31 16.87 4.13
C LYS A 304 19.35 16.08 4.88
N HIS A 305 19.64 14.87 4.40
CA HIS A 305 20.71 14.05 4.91
C HIS A 305 21.68 13.73 3.77
N THR A 306 22.99 13.85 4.00
CA THR A 306 23.99 13.84 2.92
C THR A 306 24.81 12.55 2.85
N SER A 307 24.50 11.55 3.68
CA SER A 307 25.27 10.31 3.67
C SER A 307 25.09 9.54 2.36
N LEU A 308 26.20 8.95 1.92
CA LEU A 308 26.28 8.04 0.80
C LEU A 308 26.46 6.64 1.37
N ILE A 309 25.53 5.73 1.09
CA ILE A 309 25.64 4.32 1.43
C ILE A 309 26.06 3.58 0.16
N VAL A 310 27.02 2.67 0.26
CA VAL A 310 27.44 1.83 -0.86
C VAL A 310 27.12 0.38 -0.54
N PHE A 311 26.31 -0.24 -1.39
CA PHE A 311 25.95 -1.64 -1.31
C PHE A 311 26.88 -2.46 -2.20
N THR A 312 27.58 -3.42 -1.61
CA THR A 312 28.42 -4.36 -2.35
C THR A 312 27.64 -5.66 -2.59
N PRO A 313 27.38 -6.04 -3.85
CA PRO A 313 26.64 -7.26 -4.14
C PRO A 313 27.49 -8.51 -3.89
N GLU A 314 26.88 -9.57 -3.36
CA GLU A 314 27.53 -10.88 -3.11
C GLU A 314 28.12 -11.53 -4.37
N GLY A 315 27.68 -11.11 -5.57
CA GLY A 315 28.22 -11.55 -6.87
C GLY A 315 29.65 -11.08 -7.19
N GLY A 316 30.31 -10.35 -6.29
CA GLY A 316 31.70 -9.92 -6.43
C GLY A 316 31.94 -8.95 -7.60
N LYS A 317 33.18 -8.92 -8.12
CA LYS A 317 33.66 -7.98 -9.16
C LYS A 317 32.90 -8.00 -10.49
N ALA A 318 31.99 -8.96 -10.69
CA ALA A 318 31.17 -9.05 -11.90
C ALA A 318 30.06 -7.99 -11.95
N LEU A 319 29.63 -7.48 -10.78
CA LEU A 319 28.62 -6.43 -10.67
C LEU A 319 29.21 -5.19 -10.03
N LYS A 320 28.90 -4.03 -10.60
CA LYS A 320 29.23 -2.74 -10.01
C LYS A 320 28.52 -2.57 -8.67
N ASN A 321 29.16 -1.84 -7.76
CA ASN A 321 28.57 -1.40 -6.50
C ASN A 321 27.33 -0.52 -6.76
N VAL A 322 26.41 -0.51 -5.80
CA VAL A 322 25.20 0.30 -5.84
C VAL A 322 25.33 1.44 -4.84
N PRO A 323 25.56 2.70 -5.30
CA PRO A 323 25.53 3.85 -4.43
C PRO A 323 24.08 4.28 -4.15
N PHE A 324 23.82 4.62 -2.90
CA PHE A 324 22.57 5.18 -2.42
C PHE A 324 22.85 6.53 -1.75
N SER A 325 22.36 7.62 -2.34
CA SER A 325 22.53 8.97 -1.81
C SER A 325 21.30 9.40 -1.02
N HIS A 326 21.45 9.61 0.29
CA HIS A 326 20.37 10.22 1.07
C HIS A 326 20.03 11.63 0.58
N ASN A 327 20.99 12.38 0.03
CA ASN A 327 20.74 13.75 -0.41
C ASN A 327 19.72 13.77 -1.56
N GLN A 328 19.82 12.82 -2.48
CA GLN A 328 18.89 12.67 -3.60
C GLN A 328 17.51 12.19 -3.15
N HIS A 329 17.41 11.36 -2.11
CA HIS A 329 16.13 10.85 -1.63
C HIS A 329 15.42 11.86 -0.71
N THR A 330 16.15 12.45 0.25
CA THR A 330 15.63 13.45 1.20
C THR A 330 15.30 14.80 0.54
N SER A 331 15.75 15.03 -0.70
CA SER A 331 15.34 16.21 -1.47
C SER A 331 13.84 16.21 -1.78
N ARG A 332 13.22 15.02 -1.89
CA ARG A 332 11.80 14.82 -2.24
C ARG A 332 10.98 14.06 -1.19
N LEU A 333 11.61 13.26 -0.33
CA LEU A 333 10.98 12.41 0.68
C LEU A 333 11.36 12.83 2.11
N GLU A 334 10.65 12.29 3.10
CA GLU A 334 10.94 12.48 4.52
C GLU A 334 11.64 11.24 5.10
N CYS A 335 12.24 11.38 6.29
CA CYS A 335 12.84 10.25 7.02
C CYS A 335 11.81 9.15 7.30
N ALA A 336 10.60 9.54 7.73
CA ALA A 336 9.50 8.64 8.07
C ALA A 336 8.97 7.86 6.85
N SER A 337 9.19 8.37 5.63
CA SER A 337 8.82 7.65 4.41
C SER A 337 9.60 6.34 4.24
N CYS A 338 10.78 6.24 4.85
CA CYS A 338 11.65 5.05 4.76
C CYS A 338 11.82 4.35 6.11
N HIS A 339 12.00 5.11 7.19
CA HIS A 339 12.35 4.57 8.50
C HIS A 339 11.18 4.60 9.49
N PRO A 340 11.03 3.56 10.34
CA PRO A 340 11.76 2.30 10.35
C PRO A 340 11.14 1.23 9.42
N ASN A 341 10.07 1.57 8.71
CA ASN A 341 9.18 0.58 8.07
C ASN A 341 9.81 -0.13 6.87
N ILE A 342 10.51 0.61 5.99
CA ILE A 342 11.16 0.06 4.79
C ILE A 342 12.61 -0.29 5.10
N PHE A 343 13.30 0.59 5.85
CA PHE A 343 14.67 0.40 6.28
C PHE A 343 14.77 0.60 7.79
N GLN A 344 15.52 -0.27 8.45
CA GLN A 344 16.00 -0.04 9.81
C GLN A 344 17.08 1.03 9.80
N ASP A 345 17.05 1.95 10.77
CA ASP A 345 18.04 3.01 10.95
C ASP A 345 19.32 2.47 11.62
N LYS A 346 19.87 1.41 11.03
CA LYS A 346 21.09 0.74 11.48
C LYS A 346 21.78 0.07 10.29
N LEU A 347 23.05 0.40 10.09
CA LEU A 347 23.87 -0.19 9.04
C LEU A 347 23.91 -1.73 9.20
N ASN A 348 23.91 -2.45 8.08
CA ASN A 348 23.93 -3.93 8.02
C ASN A 348 22.74 -4.63 8.70
N SER A 349 21.64 -3.92 8.99
CA SER A 349 20.43 -4.52 9.59
C SER A 349 19.30 -4.77 8.58
N ASN A 350 19.54 -4.48 7.29
CA ASN A 350 18.58 -4.61 6.21
C ASN A 350 19.10 -5.61 5.18
N ASP A 351 18.35 -6.69 4.93
CA ASP A 351 18.73 -7.71 3.95
C ASP A 351 18.15 -7.41 2.56
N VAL A 352 18.77 -6.45 1.86
CA VAL A 352 18.30 -6.00 0.55
C VAL A 352 18.76 -6.98 -0.53
N THR A 353 17.80 -7.66 -1.16
CA THR A 353 18.02 -8.58 -2.28
C THR A 353 17.18 -8.17 -3.51
N MET A 354 17.62 -8.53 -4.71
CA MET A 354 16.84 -8.25 -5.93
C MET A 354 15.47 -8.94 -5.92
N ALA A 355 15.36 -10.12 -5.31
CA ALA A 355 14.08 -10.82 -5.12
C ALA A 355 13.15 -10.04 -4.17
N GLY A 356 13.69 -9.50 -3.07
CA GLY A 356 12.95 -8.61 -2.18
C GLY A 356 12.49 -7.33 -2.90
N LEU A 357 13.37 -6.72 -3.70
CA LEU A 357 13.03 -5.56 -4.53
C LEU A 357 11.86 -5.86 -5.49
N ALA A 358 11.91 -6.99 -6.20
CA ALA A 358 10.86 -7.39 -7.14
C ALA A 358 9.49 -7.59 -6.46
N THR A 359 9.48 -7.97 -5.18
CA THR A 359 8.25 -8.13 -4.37
C THR A 359 7.82 -6.85 -3.66
N GLY A 360 8.53 -5.74 -3.89
CA GLY A 360 8.18 -4.42 -3.34
C GLY A 360 8.81 -4.10 -1.98
N GLN A 361 9.83 -4.84 -1.56
CA GLN A 361 10.61 -4.56 -0.35
C GLN A 361 11.78 -3.60 -0.63
N PHE A 362 12.25 -2.90 0.40
CA PHE A 362 13.41 -1.99 0.34
C PHE A 362 13.31 -0.98 -0.81
N CYS A 363 14.28 -0.95 -1.73
CA CYS A 363 14.26 -0.05 -2.88
C CYS A 363 13.02 -0.26 -3.74
N GLY A 364 12.52 -1.51 -3.86
CA GLY A 364 11.32 -1.87 -4.61
C GLY A 364 10.01 -1.37 -3.99
N ALA A 365 10.05 -0.86 -2.75
CA ALA A 365 8.92 -0.16 -2.18
C ALA A 365 8.55 1.07 -3.01
N CYS A 366 9.56 1.72 -3.61
CA CYS A 366 9.40 2.90 -4.46
C CYS A 366 9.85 2.66 -5.90
N HIS A 367 11.05 2.12 -6.14
CA HIS A 367 11.62 1.86 -7.48
C HIS A 367 10.81 0.84 -8.27
N GLY A 368 10.59 1.10 -9.56
CA GLY A 368 9.68 0.34 -10.41
C GLY A 368 8.20 0.72 -10.26
N LYS A 369 7.88 1.70 -9.40
CA LYS A 369 6.54 2.25 -9.20
C LYS A 369 6.47 3.72 -9.64
N VAL A 370 5.68 4.53 -8.92
CA VAL A 370 5.36 5.93 -9.22
C VAL A 370 6.63 6.80 -9.29
N GLY A 371 6.88 7.42 -10.46
CA GLY A 371 7.90 8.48 -10.64
C GLY A 371 9.36 8.07 -10.38
N SER A 372 9.63 6.81 -10.07
CA SER A 372 10.94 6.29 -9.69
C SER A 372 11.58 5.48 -10.82
N LEU A 373 12.89 5.30 -10.72
CA LEU A 373 13.66 4.52 -11.65
C LEU A 373 13.10 3.08 -11.78
N PRO A 374 12.86 2.57 -13.01
CA PRO A 374 12.51 1.17 -13.24
C PRO A 374 13.58 0.19 -12.74
N LEU A 375 13.14 -0.88 -12.06
CA LEU A 375 14.03 -1.94 -11.58
C LEU A 375 14.76 -2.72 -12.70
N LEU A 376 14.29 -2.60 -13.94
CA LEU A 376 14.87 -3.27 -15.11
C LEU A 376 16.06 -2.53 -15.72
N ASP A 377 16.31 -1.27 -15.33
CA ASP A 377 17.48 -0.51 -15.79
C ASP A 377 18.64 -0.68 -14.80
N CYS A 378 19.26 -1.86 -14.83
CA CYS A 378 20.29 -2.29 -13.87
C CYS A 378 21.42 -1.26 -13.72
N GLN A 379 21.80 -0.60 -14.82
CA GLN A 379 22.94 0.31 -14.87
C GLN A 379 22.70 1.61 -14.10
N LYS A 380 21.46 1.99 -13.83
CA LYS A 380 21.18 3.19 -13.04
C LYS A 380 21.44 2.98 -11.55
N CYS A 381 21.36 1.74 -11.05
CA CYS A 381 21.76 1.40 -9.68
C CYS A 381 23.20 0.86 -9.63
N HIS A 382 23.54 -0.09 -10.49
CA HIS A 382 24.87 -0.69 -10.58
C HIS A 382 25.80 0.17 -11.43
N ASN A 383 26.16 1.35 -10.92
CA ASN A 383 26.97 2.33 -11.64
C ASN A 383 28.33 2.64 -11.00
N MET A 384 28.58 2.22 -9.76
CA MET A 384 29.83 2.53 -9.05
C MET A 384 30.85 1.41 -9.25
N PRO A 385 32.07 1.69 -9.77
CA PRO A 385 33.13 0.70 -9.83
C PRO A 385 33.45 0.09 -8.46
N THR A 386 33.88 -1.17 -8.45
CA THR A 386 34.14 -1.91 -7.21
C THR A 386 35.34 -1.40 -6.42
N ASP A 387 36.22 -0.66 -7.07
CA ASP A 387 37.49 -0.13 -6.59
C ASP A 387 37.46 1.38 -6.31
N GLU A 388 36.38 2.08 -6.66
CA GLU A 388 36.25 3.53 -6.53
C GLU A 388 35.18 3.93 -5.49
N ILE A 389 35.28 3.39 -4.28
CA ILE A 389 34.37 3.76 -3.18
C ILE A 389 34.86 5.07 -2.53
N PRO A 390 34.03 6.13 -2.45
CA PRO A 390 34.40 7.37 -1.80
C PRO A 390 34.71 7.16 -0.31
N SER A 391 35.74 7.85 0.21
CA SER A 391 36.19 7.70 1.60
C SER A 391 35.17 8.11 2.66
N ASN A 392 34.18 8.93 2.29
CA ASN A 392 33.08 9.36 3.15
C ASN A 392 31.82 8.48 3.03
N ALA A 393 31.88 7.40 2.25
CA ALA A 393 30.76 6.48 2.08
C ALA A 393 30.67 5.49 3.25
N LEU A 394 29.43 5.18 3.65
CA LEU A 394 29.13 4.08 4.56
C LEU A 394 29.00 2.79 3.74
N ILE A 395 29.82 1.79 4.02
CA ILE A 395 29.82 0.53 3.27
C ILE A 395 28.88 -0.47 3.95
N ARG A 396 27.92 -1.00 3.17
CA ARG A 396 27.19 -2.21 3.51
C ARG A 396 27.85 -3.37 2.74
N GLU A 397 28.54 -4.21 3.50
CA GLU A 397 29.14 -5.46 3.00
C GLU A 397 28.10 -6.57 2.84
#